data_AF-A0A533Z436-F1
#
_entry.id   AF-A0A533Z436-F1
#
_cell.length_a   1.000
_cell.length_b   1.000
_cell.length_c   1.000
_cell.angle_alpha   90.00
_cell.angle_beta   90.00
_cell.angle_gamma   90.00
#
_symmetry.space_group_name_H-M   'P 1'
#
loop_
_entity.id
_entity.type
_entity.pdbx_description
1 polymer ?
#
loop_
_entity_poly.entity_id
_entity_poly.type
_entity_poly.pdbx_seq_one_letter_code
_entity_poly.pdbx_strand_id
1 'polypeptide(L)'
;MSEVWEYYRLELVAVEDQIRQNLGSKVALVNTVAAHILNSGGKRIRPLLLILCARLAGYAGRDDVLLASLIEYIHTATLLHDDVVDHAEFRRGRRTA
;
A
#
# COMPACT_ATOMS: atom_id res chain seq x y z
N MET A 1 12.02 16.77 4.99
CA MET A 1 11.23 15.54 4.83
C MET A 1 9.82 15.86 4.33
N SER A 2 9.03 16.68 5.03
CA SER A 2 7.68 17.12 4.58
C SER A 2 7.64 17.75 3.18
N GLU A 3 8.67 18.49 2.80
CA GLU A 3 8.76 19.16 1.48
C GLU A 3 8.70 18.20 0.29
N VAL A 4 9.27 17.00 0.41
CA VAL A 4 9.27 16.01 -0.69
C VAL A 4 7.87 15.42 -0.89
N TRP A 5 7.17 15.11 0.22
CA TRP A 5 5.79 14.62 0.16
C TRP A 5 4.85 15.69 -0.41
N GLU A 6 5.08 16.94 -0.02
CA GLU A 6 4.32 18.07 -0.54
C GLU A 6 4.50 18.22 -2.05
N TYR A 7 5.74 18.14 -2.54
CA TYR A 7 6.06 18.26 -3.95
C TYR A 7 5.38 17.18 -4.81
N TYR A 8 5.31 15.94 -4.30
CA TYR A 8 4.72 14.78 -5.00
C TYR A 8 3.30 14.45 -4.53
N ARG A 9 2.59 15.41 -3.91
CA ARG A 9 1.26 15.15 -3.34
C ARG A 9 0.28 14.65 -4.39
N LEU A 10 0.29 15.23 -5.59
CA LEU A 10 -0.67 14.88 -6.65
C LEU A 10 -0.48 13.44 -7.13
N GLU A 11 0.77 13.01 -7.33
CA GLU A 11 1.09 11.64 -7.69
C GLU A 11 0.72 10.67 -6.57
N LEU A 12 0.97 11.04 -5.31
CA LEU A 12 0.60 10.22 -4.17
C LEU A 12 -0.93 10.08 -4.02
N VAL A 13 -1.70 11.15 -4.30
CA VAL A 13 -3.17 11.07 -4.37
C VAL A 13 -3.61 10.15 -5.52
N ALA A 14 -2.98 10.26 -6.69
CA ALA A 14 -3.29 9.37 -7.81
C ALA A 14 -2.98 7.90 -7.48
N VAL A 15 -1.91 7.63 -6.73
CA VAL A 15 -1.61 6.29 -6.21
C VAL A 15 -2.71 5.80 -5.26
N GLU A 16 -3.17 6.64 -4.32
CA GLU A 16 -4.27 6.27 -3.42
C GLU A 16 -5.55 5.92 -4.19
N ASP A 17 -5.89 6.72 -5.20
CA ASP A 17 -7.07 6.45 -6.03
C ASP A 17 -6.92 5.15 -6.81
N GLN A 18 -5.72 4.87 -7.36
CA GLN A 18 -5.44 3.62 -8.07
C GLN A 18 -5.53 2.40 -7.13
N ILE A 19 -5.02 2.51 -5.89
CA ILE A 19 -5.14 1.48 -4.85
C ILE A 19 -6.61 1.24 -4.49
N ARG A 20 -7.44 2.27 -4.42
CA ARG A 20 -8.87 2.10 -4.12
C ARG A 20 -9.61 1.41 -5.26
N GLN A 21 -9.34 1.83 -6.50
CA GLN A 21 -10.00 1.28 -7.68
C GLN A 21 -9.70 -0.21 -7.86
N ASN A 22 -8.44 -0.59 -7.67
CA ASN A 22 -8.01 -1.97 -7.90
C ASN A 22 -8.42 -2.93 -6.75
N LEU A 23 -8.84 -2.44 -5.57
CA LEU A 23 -9.31 -3.27 -4.43
C LEU A 23 -10.80 -3.63 -4.50
N GLY A 24 -11.55 -3.07 -5.45
CA GLY A 24 -12.98 -3.36 -5.60
C GLY A 24 -13.23 -4.81 -6.03
N SER A 25 -14.06 -5.53 -5.29
CA SER A 25 -14.43 -6.92 -5.59
C SER A 25 -15.93 -7.16 -5.54
N LYS A 26 -16.41 -8.14 -6.33
CA LYS A 26 -17.79 -8.65 -6.21
C LYS A 26 -17.99 -9.49 -4.94
N VAL A 27 -16.90 -9.90 -4.29
CA VAL A 27 -16.94 -10.71 -3.07
C VAL A 27 -16.90 -9.77 -1.86
N ALA A 28 -17.98 -9.75 -1.08
CA ALA A 28 -18.13 -8.86 0.07
C ALA A 28 -16.98 -8.98 1.09
N LEU A 29 -16.52 -10.20 1.36
CA LEU A 29 -15.41 -10.45 2.29
C LEU A 29 -14.11 -9.76 1.84
N VAL A 30 -13.82 -9.76 0.54
CA VAL A 30 -12.62 -9.10 0.00
C VAL A 30 -12.68 -7.60 0.24
N ASN A 31 -13.85 -6.98 0.06
CA ASN A 31 -14.05 -5.55 0.32
C ASN A 31 -13.88 -5.21 1.82
N THR A 32 -14.30 -6.09 2.73
CA THR A 32 -14.10 -5.90 4.18
C THR A 32 -12.61 -5.91 4.54
N VAL A 33 -11.85 -6.87 4.01
CA VAL A 33 -10.40 -6.96 4.23
C VAL A 33 -9.68 -5.76 3.61
N ALA A 34 -10.04 -5.39 2.38
CA ALA A 34 -9.51 -4.21 1.69
C ALA A 34 -9.77 -2.91 2.46
N ALA A 35 -10.95 -2.74 3.05
CA ALA A 35 -11.29 -1.57 3.85
C ALA A 35 -10.45 -1.49 5.13
N HIS A 36 -10.18 -2.63 5.79
CA HIS A 36 -9.31 -2.67 6.95
C HIS A 36 -7.91 -2.16 6.59
N ILE A 37 -7.35 -2.70 5.52
CA ILE A 37 -6.07 -2.33 4.92
C ILE A 37 -5.95 -0.84 4.57
N LEU A 38 -6.97 -0.27 3.91
CA LEU A 38 -6.96 1.13 3.48
C LEU A 38 -6.98 2.09 4.67
N ASN A 39 -7.60 1.68 5.77
CA ASN A 39 -7.78 2.49 6.96
C ASN A 39 -6.62 2.38 7.97
N SER A 40 -5.72 1.40 7.81
CA SER A 40 -4.55 1.22 8.69
C SER A 40 -3.53 2.37 8.60
N GLY A 41 -3.63 3.21 7.57
CA GLY A 41 -2.71 4.32 7.31
C GLY A 41 -1.32 3.83 6.86
N GLY A 42 -0.56 4.70 6.20
CA GLY A 42 0.78 4.36 5.77
C GLY A 42 1.58 5.59 5.38
N LYS A 43 2.90 5.55 5.60
CA LYS A 43 3.80 6.66 5.24
C LYS A 43 4.03 6.80 3.73
N ARG A 44 3.57 5.81 2.94
CA ARG A 44 3.72 5.71 1.48
C ARG A 44 5.15 5.92 0.99
N ILE A 45 6.12 5.43 1.76
CA ILE A 45 7.55 5.55 1.42
C ILE A 45 7.86 4.76 0.14
N ARG A 46 7.25 3.58 -0.05
CA ARG A 46 7.52 2.72 -1.21
C ARG A 46 6.98 3.33 -2.52
N PRO A 47 5.72 3.80 -2.59
CA PRO A 47 5.22 4.57 -3.73
C PRO A 47 6.08 5.78 -4.06
N LEU A 48 6.40 6.60 -3.05
CA LEU A 48 7.18 7.81 -3.24
C LEU A 48 8.57 7.50 -3.80
N LEU A 49 9.23 6.46 -3.27
CA LEU A 49 10.53 6.02 -3.77
C LEU A 49 10.48 5.62 -5.24
N LEU A 50 9.45 4.88 -5.65
CA LEU A 50 9.29 4.49 -7.05
C LEU A 50 9.11 5.71 -7.96
N ILE A 51 8.24 6.64 -7.59
CA ILE A 51 8.01 7.88 -8.35
C ILE A 51 9.31 8.69 -8.46
N LEU A 52 10.06 8.85 -7.37
CA LEU A 52 11.34 9.54 -7.37
C LEU A 52 12.36 8.87 -8.30
N CYS A 53 12.46 7.53 -8.27
CA CYS A 53 13.32 6.78 -9.18
C CYS A 53 12.91 6.96 -10.64
N ALA A 54 11.62 6.96 -10.95
CA ALA A 54 11.11 7.19 -12.30
C ALA A 54 11.51 8.59 -12.80
N ARG A 55 11.34 9.62 -11.97
CA ARG A 55 11.74 11.01 -12.29
C ARG A 55 13.25 11.14 -12.47
N LEU A 56 14.04 10.49 -11.60
CA LEU A 56 15.50 10.48 -11.70
C LEU A 56 15.98 9.82 -13.01
N ALA A 57 15.27 8.80 -13.48
CA ALA A 57 15.55 8.13 -14.76
C ALA A 57 15.01 8.89 -15.99
N GLY A 58 14.41 10.06 -15.81
CA GLY A 58 13.83 10.86 -16.90
C GLY A 58 12.52 10.31 -17.47
N TYR A 59 11.82 9.44 -16.73
CA TYR A 59 10.52 8.91 -17.16
C TYR A 59 9.43 9.97 -17.03
N ALA A 60 8.71 10.19 -18.13
CA ALA A 60 7.63 11.18 -18.27
C ALA A 60 6.26 10.56 -18.64
N GLY A 61 6.14 9.24 -18.57
CA GLY A 61 4.87 8.54 -18.79
C GLY A 61 3.97 8.52 -17.55
N ARG A 62 2.98 7.63 -17.55
CA ARG A 62 1.97 7.51 -16.47
C ARG A 62 1.98 6.17 -15.73
N ASP A 63 2.87 5.25 -16.14
CA ASP A 63 2.94 3.91 -15.55
C ASP A 63 3.59 3.92 -14.16
N ASP A 64 4.30 4.99 -13.80
CA ASP A 64 4.88 5.19 -12.48
C ASP A 64 3.83 5.17 -11.36
N VAL A 65 2.66 5.80 -11.58
CA VAL A 65 1.54 5.75 -10.64
C VAL A 65 0.98 4.33 -10.52
N LEU A 66 0.81 3.64 -11.65
CA LEU A 66 0.32 2.25 -11.67
C LEU A 66 1.28 1.31 -10.93
N LEU A 67 2.58 1.40 -11.23
CA LEU A 67 3.60 0.56 -10.60
C LEU A 67 3.78 0.91 -9.11
N ALA A 68 3.70 2.20 -8.74
CA ALA A 68 3.72 2.62 -7.34
C ALA A 68 2.54 2.04 -6.55
N SER A 69 1.34 2.01 -7.14
CA SER A 69 0.16 1.37 -6.52
C SER A 69 0.34 -0.14 -6.35
N LEU A 70 0.92 -0.82 -7.34
CA LEU A 70 1.21 -2.25 -7.30
C LEU A 70 2.22 -2.62 -6.21
N ILE A 71 3.27 -1.81 -6.04
CA ILE A 71 4.26 -2.03 -4.98
C ILE A 71 3.63 -1.88 -3.60
N GLU A 72 2.77 -0.88 -3.40
CA GLU A 72 2.06 -0.73 -2.12
C GLU A 72 1.11 -1.89 -1.88
N TYR A 73 0.46 -2.44 -2.91
CA TYR A 73 -0.34 -3.67 -2.77
C TYR A 73 0.43 -4.88 -2.30
N ILE A 74 1.61 -5.11 -2.87
CA ILE A 74 2.45 -6.23 -2.43
C ILE A 74 2.84 -6.02 -0.97
N HIS A 75 3.25 -4.81 -0.60
CA HIS A 75 3.57 -4.49 0.79
C HIS A 75 2.38 -4.71 1.74
N THR A 76 1.21 -4.25 1.35
CA THR A 76 -0.02 -4.42 2.12
C THR A 76 -0.40 -5.89 2.28
N ALA A 77 -0.24 -6.70 1.23
CA ALA A 77 -0.49 -8.13 1.28
C ALA A 77 0.45 -8.82 2.27
N THR A 78 1.74 -8.43 2.31
CA THR A 78 2.66 -8.99 3.32
C THR A 78 2.23 -8.63 4.73
N LEU A 79 1.83 -7.39 4.99
CA LEU A 79 1.33 -7.00 6.32
C LEU A 79 0.11 -7.81 6.76
N LEU A 80 -0.85 -8.04 5.86
CA LEU A 80 -2.02 -8.87 6.19
C LEU A 80 -1.62 -10.31 6.54
N HIS A 81 -0.65 -10.87 5.81
CA HIS A 81 -0.11 -12.19 6.09
C HIS A 81 0.66 -12.21 7.42
N ASP A 82 1.45 -11.17 7.69
CA ASP A 82 2.21 -11.01 8.94
C ASP A 82 1.24 -10.94 10.13
N ASP A 83 0.16 -10.16 10.05
CA ASP A 83 -0.87 -10.07 11.10
C ASP A 83 -1.47 -11.45 11.43
N VAL A 84 -1.72 -12.29 10.41
CA VAL A 84 -2.24 -13.65 10.62
C VAL A 84 -1.19 -14.55 11.30
N VAL A 85 0.08 -14.47 10.88
CA VAL A 85 1.17 -15.23 11.48
C VAL A 85 1.41 -14.79 12.93
N ASP A 86 1.47 -13.50 13.20
CA ASP A 86 1.69 -12.90 14.52
C ASP A 86 0.53 -13.20 15.48
N HIS A 87 -0.72 -13.20 14.99
CA HIS A 87 -1.86 -13.60 15.80
C HIS A 87 -1.97 -15.12 15.98
N ALA A 88 -1.39 -15.92 15.08
CA ALA A 88 -1.25 -17.36 15.29
C ALA A 88 -0.23 -17.68 16.39
N GLU A 89 0.76 -16.81 16.63
CA GLU A 89 1.70 -16.92 17.75
C GLU A 89 1.03 -16.77 19.13
N PHE A 90 -0.23 -16.33 19.26
CA PHE A 90 -0.93 -16.20 20.54
C PHE A 90 -2.24 -16.99 20.58
N ARG A 91 -2.25 -18.15 21.24
CA ARG A 91 -3.47 -18.95 21.47
C ARG A 91 -3.83 -18.95 22.96
N ARG A 92 -5.03 -18.42 23.30
CA ARG A 92 -5.56 -18.32 24.68
C ARG A 92 -4.62 -17.59 25.66
N GLY A 93 -4.01 -16.48 25.24
CA GLY A 93 -3.15 -15.65 26.09
C GLY A 93 -1.77 -16.26 26.40
N ARG A 94 -1.37 -17.31 25.69
CA ARG A 94 0.00 -17.88 25.74
C ARG A 94 0.62 -17.82 24.35
N ARG A 95 1.92 -17.51 24.28
CA ARG A 95 2.67 -17.69 23.04
C ARG A 95 2.60 -19.17 22.65
N THR A 96 2.18 -19.47 21.43
CA THR A 96 2.39 -20.79 20.84
C THR A 96 3.86 -20.90 20.46
N ALA A 97 4.44 -22.08 20.72
CA ALA A 97 5.85 -22.38 20.45
C ALA A 97 6.15 -22.44 18.95
#